data_AF-A0A1F6SWI2-F1
#
_entry.id   AF-A0A1F6SWI2-F1
#
_cell.length_a   1.000
_cell.length_b   1.000
_cell.length_c   1.000
_cell.angle_alpha   90.00
_cell.angle_beta   90.00
_cell.angle_gamma   90.00
#
_symmetry.space_group_name_H-M   'P 1'
#
loop_
_entity.id
_entity.type
_entity.pdbx_description
1 polymer ?
#
loop_
_entity_poly.entity_id
_entity_poly.type
_entity_poly.pdbx_seq_one_letter_code
_entity_poly.pdbx_strand_id
1 'polypeptide(L)'
;MIALALAALLAGPAVQAAPPDERYLRGYVEALLERDFPGQGLRVQSIIDGGVEIDARTCLGPRERRDIERLLLRLGQVQRVRFAPSTDCTHEPAPGEQPDSTIDINLLPERSLFAPLLADPREAHFLVSYQRYRAPSQSFNAASVAFGEHYPFASGTFGRFGTSQVGIQGAVFALFNLDAPSSDLVNADYWIGVPISARRGPWSMRARFFHQSSHLGDEFLLGNPGINRVNLSYEAVDAHLSHDWDRVRVYGGLGYLIHSEPSDLKRSYVQAGAEVV
;
A
#
# COMPACT_ATOMS: atom_id res chain seq x y z
N MET A 1 26.22 57.01 45.15
CA MET A 1 25.12 57.63 44.40
C MET A 1 25.14 57.14 42.96
N ILE A 2 24.21 56.22 42.68
CA ILE A 2 23.45 56.03 41.43
C ILE A 2 24.26 55.97 40.12
N ALA A 3 24.56 54.75 39.68
CA ALA A 3 24.72 54.41 38.26
C ALA A 3 23.41 53.80 37.78
N LEU A 4 22.72 54.47 36.85
CA LEU A 4 21.49 54.02 36.22
C LEU A 4 21.51 54.46 34.75
N ALA A 5 21.33 53.50 33.82
CA ALA A 5 20.92 53.62 32.41
C ALA A 5 21.66 52.55 31.58
N LEU A 6 21.07 51.77 30.68
CA LEU A 6 19.68 51.56 30.27
C LEU A 6 19.72 50.24 29.46
N ALA A 7 19.09 49.16 29.93
CA ALA A 7 18.90 47.97 29.12
C ALA A 7 17.54 48.11 28.41
N ALA A 8 17.56 48.51 27.15
CA ALA A 8 16.36 48.56 26.33
C ALA A 8 15.97 47.12 25.95
N LEU A 9 14.97 46.56 26.64
CA LEU A 9 14.29 45.34 26.21
C LEU A 9 13.51 45.64 24.92
N LEU A 10 13.91 44.98 23.83
CA LEU A 10 13.09 44.83 22.62
C LEU A 10 11.95 43.85 22.91
N ALA A 11 10.89 44.33 23.57
CA ALA A 11 9.60 43.62 23.60
C ALA A 11 8.85 43.95 22.29
N GLY A 12 9.09 43.15 21.25
CA GLY A 12 8.23 43.14 20.07
C GLY A 12 6.82 42.68 20.46
N PRO A 13 5.76 43.20 19.82
CA PRO A 13 4.41 42.72 20.10
C PRO A 13 4.33 41.23 19.77
N ALA A 14 3.82 40.44 20.71
CA ALA A 14 3.45 39.07 20.42
C ALA A 14 2.38 39.10 19.32
N VAL A 15 2.74 38.68 18.11
CA VAL A 15 1.78 38.46 17.03
C VAL A 15 0.92 37.29 17.48
N GLN A 16 -0.28 37.59 17.97
CA GLN A 16 -1.32 36.58 18.15
C GLN A 16 -1.73 36.12 16.75
N ALA A 17 -1.50 34.85 16.45
CA ALA A 17 -2.06 34.24 15.25
C ALA A 17 -3.58 34.43 15.27
N ALA A 18 -4.14 34.97 14.18
CA ALA A 18 -5.58 35.03 14.01
C ALA A 18 -6.18 33.63 14.21
N PRO A 19 -7.36 33.50 14.84
CA PRO A 19 -8.03 32.20 14.94
C PRO A 19 -8.14 31.61 13.53
N PRO A 20 -7.84 30.31 13.36
CA PRO A 20 -7.87 29.69 12.04
C PRO A 20 -9.25 29.91 11.42
N ASP A 21 -9.28 30.47 10.20
CA ASP A 21 -10.54 30.62 9.47
C ASP A 21 -11.11 29.22 9.24
N GLU A 22 -12.18 28.88 9.96
CA GLU A 22 -12.81 27.56 9.92
C GLU A 22 -13.24 27.18 8.50
N ARG A 23 -13.59 28.17 7.66
CA ARG A 23 -13.94 27.92 6.25
C ARG A 23 -12.73 27.51 5.43
N TYR A 24 -11.59 28.18 5.66
CA TYR A 24 -10.33 27.80 5.04
C TYR A 24 -9.90 26.40 5.46
N LEU A 25 -9.91 26.11 6.78
CA LEU A 25 -9.52 24.81 7.30
C LEU A 25 -10.42 23.69 6.77
N ARG A 26 -11.74 23.91 6.72
CA ARG A 26 -12.70 22.98 6.11
C ARG A 26 -12.35 22.67 4.67
N GLY A 27 -12.21 23.69 3.82
CA GLY A 27 -11.90 23.48 2.40
C GLY A 27 -10.55 22.80 2.21
N TYR A 28 -9.56 23.12 3.04
CA TYR A 28 -8.25 22.48 3.00
C TYR A 28 -8.29 21.01 3.42
N VAL A 29 -9.00 20.68 4.51
CA VAL A 29 -9.19 19.30 4.96
C VAL A 29 -9.96 18.49 3.91
N GLU A 30 -11.05 19.03 3.36
CA GLU A 30 -11.82 18.35 2.32
C GLU A 30 -10.97 18.05 1.08
N ALA A 31 -10.15 19.01 0.62
CA ALA A 31 -9.24 18.82 -0.50
C ALA A 31 -8.18 17.73 -0.23
N LEU A 32 -7.64 17.66 1.00
CA LEU A 32 -6.71 16.61 1.39
C LEU A 32 -7.37 15.24 1.43
N LEU A 33 -8.60 15.15 1.95
CA LEU A 33 -9.34 13.89 2.02
C LEU A 33 -9.71 13.39 0.62
N GLU A 34 -10.14 14.27 -0.28
CA GLU A 34 -10.47 13.92 -1.67
C GLU A 34 -9.24 13.42 -2.45
N ARG A 35 -8.09 14.07 -2.26
CA ARG A 35 -6.82 13.67 -2.89
C ARG A 35 -6.30 12.32 -2.39
N ASP A 36 -6.25 12.13 -1.06
CA ASP A 36 -5.60 10.97 -0.45
C ASP A 36 -6.52 9.73 -0.38
N PHE A 37 -7.85 9.94 -0.33
CA PHE A 37 -8.84 8.88 -0.16
C PHE A 37 -9.96 8.96 -1.23
N PRO A 38 -9.60 8.92 -2.53
CA PRO A 38 -10.57 9.06 -3.61
C PRO A 38 -11.61 7.94 -3.57
N GLY A 39 -12.85 8.26 -3.97
CA GLY A 39 -13.95 7.30 -4.03
C GLY A 39 -14.52 6.83 -2.68
N GLN A 40 -13.99 7.31 -1.54
CA GLN A 40 -14.58 7.06 -0.21
C GLN A 40 -15.68 8.07 0.15
N GLY A 41 -15.77 9.18 -0.60
CA GLY A 41 -16.76 10.22 -0.40
C GLY A 41 -16.68 10.87 0.97
N LEU A 42 -15.46 11.10 1.48
CA LEU A 42 -15.24 11.75 2.77
C LEU A 42 -15.65 13.22 2.73
N ARG A 43 -16.44 13.69 3.71
CA ARG A 43 -16.73 15.11 3.92
C ARG A 43 -16.51 15.50 5.37
N VAL A 44 -16.25 16.80 5.57
CA VAL A 44 -16.19 17.36 6.92
C VAL A 44 -17.62 17.70 7.34
N GLN A 45 -18.13 17.04 8.38
CA GLN A 45 -19.43 17.35 8.94
C GLN A 45 -19.36 18.64 9.76
N SER A 46 -18.42 18.71 10.72
CA SER A 46 -18.26 19.85 11.61
C SER A 46 -16.79 20.08 11.98
N ILE A 47 -16.46 21.33 12.31
CA ILE A 47 -15.18 21.73 12.93
C ILE A 47 -15.53 22.52 14.19
N ILE A 48 -15.12 22.01 15.36
CA ILE A 48 -15.43 22.63 16.66
C ILE A 48 -14.20 22.49 17.56
N ASP A 49 -13.64 23.60 18.05
CA ASP A 49 -12.51 23.65 18.97
C ASP A 49 -11.32 22.76 18.55
N GLY A 50 -10.92 22.87 17.28
CA GLY A 50 -9.85 22.07 16.67
C GLY A 50 -10.19 20.57 16.51
N GLY A 51 -11.43 20.17 16.78
CA GLY A 51 -11.97 18.85 16.46
C GLY A 51 -12.62 18.85 15.09
N VAL A 52 -12.31 17.85 14.27
CA VAL A 52 -12.92 17.63 12.95
C VAL A 52 -13.77 16.37 13.00
N GLU A 53 -15.04 16.46 12.61
CA GLU A 53 -15.92 15.32 12.42
C GLU A 53 -16.05 14.98 10.94
N ILE A 54 -15.86 13.71 10.60
CA ILE A 54 -15.78 13.21 9.21
C ILE A 54 -16.89 12.20 8.98
N ASP A 55 -17.65 12.39 7.91
CA ASP A 55 -18.54 11.38 7.35
C ASP A 55 -17.90 10.70 6.14
N ALA A 56 -18.48 9.58 5.70
CA ALA A 56 -18.02 8.86 4.53
C ALA A 56 -19.21 8.25 3.79
N ARG A 57 -19.08 8.10 2.46
CA ARG A 57 -20.03 7.35 1.63
C ARG A 57 -19.89 5.85 1.84
N THR A 58 -18.67 5.39 2.11
CA THR A 58 -18.34 3.99 2.38
C THR A 58 -17.79 3.85 3.79
N CYS A 59 -18.12 2.74 4.46
CA CYS A 59 -17.56 2.49 5.79
C CYS A 59 -16.02 2.39 5.77
N LEU A 60 -15.39 2.81 6.87
CA LEU A 60 -13.94 2.94 7.01
C LEU A 60 -13.36 1.86 7.92
N GLY A 61 -12.34 1.16 7.44
CA GLY A 61 -11.63 0.15 8.21
C GLY A 61 -10.66 0.76 9.23
N PRO A 62 -10.08 -0.08 10.11
CA PRO A 62 -9.11 0.38 11.12
C PRO A 62 -7.90 1.11 10.52
N ARG A 63 -7.38 0.62 9.39
CA ARG A 63 -6.26 1.24 8.67
C ARG A 63 -6.61 2.63 8.13
N GLU A 64 -7.74 2.77 7.45
CA GLU A 64 -8.19 4.04 6.88
C GLU A 64 -8.41 5.09 7.96
N ARG A 65 -9.08 4.73 9.06
CA ARG A 65 -9.27 5.63 10.21
C ARG A 65 -7.95 6.14 10.76
N ARG A 66 -6.97 5.25 10.96
CA ARG A 66 -5.63 5.65 11.42
C ARG A 66 -4.92 6.55 10.42
N ASP A 67 -5.03 6.25 9.13
CA ASP A 67 -4.35 7.02 8.10
C ASP A 67 -4.95 8.43 7.95
N ILE A 68 -6.27 8.55 8.03
CA ILE A 68 -6.99 9.84 8.05
C ILE A 68 -6.61 10.63 9.31
N GLU A 69 -6.66 10.00 10.48
CA GLU A 69 -6.30 10.65 11.74
C GLU A 69 -4.85 11.15 11.71
N ARG A 70 -3.90 10.32 11.26
CA ARG A 70 -2.49 10.73 11.10
C ARG A 70 -2.33 11.87 10.09
N LEU A 71 -3.07 11.85 8.98
CA LEU A 71 -3.01 12.92 7.97
C LEU A 71 -3.45 14.26 8.58
N LEU A 72 -4.59 14.28 9.27
CA LEU A 72 -5.17 15.52 9.77
C LEU A 72 -4.44 16.06 10.99
N LEU A 73 -4.03 15.20 11.93
CA LEU A 73 -3.28 15.64 13.11
C LEU A 73 -1.92 16.26 12.74
N ARG A 74 -1.31 15.87 11.61
CA ARG A 74 -0.07 16.48 11.10
C ARG A 74 -0.22 17.94 10.69
N LEU A 75 -1.45 18.43 10.48
CA LEU A 75 -1.71 19.83 10.14
C LEU A 75 -1.45 20.79 11.32
N GLY A 76 -1.40 20.27 12.55
CA GLY A 76 -1.25 21.07 13.77
C GLY A 76 -2.49 21.90 14.17
N GLN A 77 -3.32 22.28 13.21
CA GLN A 77 -4.60 22.97 13.43
C GLN A 77 -5.73 22.01 13.84
N VAL A 78 -5.63 20.73 13.48
CA VAL A 78 -6.56 19.68 13.91
C VAL A 78 -5.95 18.95 15.11
N GLN A 79 -6.67 18.97 16.23
CA GLN A 79 -6.25 18.35 17.48
C GLN A 79 -6.96 17.03 17.75
N ARG A 80 -8.16 16.83 17.18
CA ARG A 80 -8.98 15.63 17.35
C ARG A 80 -9.72 15.31 16.06
N VAL A 81 -9.80 14.03 15.72
CA VAL A 81 -10.63 13.53 14.61
C VAL A 81 -11.73 12.64 15.17
N ARG A 82 -12.97 12.88 14.76
CA ARG A 82 -14.13 12.05 15.07
C ARG A 82 -14.72 11.53 13.78
N PHE A 83 -15.25 10.32 13.84
CA PHE A 83 -15.88 9.68 12.70
C PHE A 83 -17.38 9.55 12.97
N ALA A 84 -18.18 10.03 12.03
CA ALA A 84 -19.63 9.96 12.10
C ALA A 84 -20.11 8.50 12.02
N PRO A 85 -21.34 8.17 12.48
CA PRO A 85 -21.90 6.82 12.40
C PRO A 85 -21.90 6.22 10.98
N SER A 86 -22.03 7.05 9.94
CA SER A 86 -21.96 6.63 8.52
C SER A 86 -20.66 5.91 8.13
N THR A 87 -19.60 6.12 8.91
CA THR A 87 -18.30 5.48 8.70
C THR A 87 -18.22 4.06 9.25
N ASP A 88 -19.19 3.62 10.05
CA ASP A 88 -19.23 2.29 10.65
C ASP A 88 -19.75 1.25 9.65
N CYS A 89 -19.07 0.11 9.54
CA CYS A 89 -19.45 -0.95 8.62
C CYS A 89 -20.71 -1.71 9.05
N THR A 90 -21.17 -1.54 10.29
CA THR A 90 -22.47 -2.05 10.76
C THR A 90 -23.59 -1.02 10.65
N HIS A 91 -23.30 0.21 10.22
CA HIS A 91 -24.32 1.24 10.05
C HIS A 91 -25.22 0.93 8.86
N GLU A 92 -26.52 0.82 9.11
CA GLU A 92 -27.52 0.74 8.07
C GLU A 92 -27.90 2.16 7.62
N PRO A 93 -27.82 2.48 6.32
CA PRO A 93 -28.24 3.78 5.82
C PRO A 93 -29.73 4.01 6.06
N ALA A 94 -30.14 5.27 6.17
CA ALA A 94 -31.53 5.60 6.46
C ALA A 94 -32.46 5.12 5.33
N PRO A 95 -33.71 4.69 5.63
CA PRO A 95 -34.65 4.27 4.61
C PRO A 95 -34.89 5.39 3.57
N GLY A 96 -34.52 5.13 2.32
CA GLY A 96 -34.67 6.09 1.20
C GLY A 96 -33.39 6.80 0.77
N GLU A 97 -32.27 6.60 1.48
CA GLU A 97 -30.95 7.07 1.06
C GLU A 97 -30.45 6.19 -0.09
N GLN A 98 -30.60 6.68 -1.33
CA GLN A 98 -30.09 5.97 -2.50
C GLN A 98 -28.57 6.16 -2.58
N PRO A 99 -27.80 5.10 -2.86
CA PRO A 99 -26.38 5.25 -3.13
C PRO A 99 -26.21 6.20 -4.31
N ASP A 100 -25.53 7.32 -4.07
CA ASP A 100 -25.16 8.27 -5.11
C ASP A 100 -24.43 7.52 -6.24
N SER A 101 -25.07 7.46 -7.40
CA SER A 101 -24.69 6.66 -8.57
C SER A 101 -23.72 7.39 -9.50
N THR A 102 -23.21 8.54 -9.07
CA THR A 102 -22.14 9.24 -9.76
C THR A 102 -20.90 8.35 -9.87
N ILE A 103 -20.53 8.04 -11.11
CA ILE A 103 -19.27 7.37 -11.41
C ILE A 103 -18.16 8.41 -11.20
N ASP A 104 -17.49 8.32 -10.06
CA ASP A 104 -16.31 9.12 -9.75
C ASP A 104 -15.05 8.36 -10.16
N ILE A 105 -14.38 8.83 -11.22
CA ILE A 105 -13.11 8.26 -11.71
C ILE A 105 -11.99 9.23 -11.37
N ASN A 106 -11.09 8.78 -10.51
CA ASN A 106 -9.90 9.50 -10.12
C ASN A 106 -8.69 8.89 -10.84
N LEU A 107 -7.98 9.70 -11.63
CA LEU A 107 -6.78 9.28 -12.36
C LEU A 107 -5.55 9.43 -11.47
N LEU A 108 -4.62 8.50 -11.63
CA LEU A 108 -3.32 8.48 -10.92
C LEU A 108 -3.47 8.65 -9.39
N PRO A 109 -4.30 7.83 -8.71
CA PRO A 109 -4.48 7.96 -7.27
C PRO A 109 -3.16 7.76 -6.51
N GLU A 110 -2.91 8.56 -5.48
CA GLU A 110 -1.64 8.53 -4.74
C GLU A 110 -1.48 7.28 -3.86
N ARG A 111 -2.59 6.63 -3.51
CA ARG A 111 -2.62 5.50 -2.57
C ARG A 111 -3.14 4.24 -3.22
N SER A 112 -2.57 3.09 -2.86
CA SER A 112 -3.10 1.79 -3.23
C SER A 112 -4.16 1.30 -2.25
N LEU A 113 -5.26 0.74 -2.77
CA LEU A 113 -6.32 0.12 -1.98
C LEU A 113 -5.90 -1.20 -1.32
N PHE A 114 -4.92 -1.89 -1.91
CA PHE A 114 -4.34 -3.11 -1.38
C PHE A 114 -2.88 -2.86 -1.03
N ALA A 115 -2.58 -2.75 0.27
CA ALA A 115 -1.20 -2.53 0.71
C ALA A 115 -0.31 -3.74 0.32
N PRO A 116 0.95 -3.51 -0.09
CA PRO A 116 1.89 -4.60 -0.39
C PRO A 116 2.00 -5.59 0.77
N LEU A 117 2.02 -6.90 0.49
CA LEU A 117 2.23 -7.96 1.49
C LEU A 117 3.67 -7.92 2.00
N LEU A 118 3.88 -7.52 3.26
CA LEU A 118 5.22 -7.29 3.81
C LEU A 118 5.97 -8.59 4.09
N ALA A 119 5.24 -9.62 4.50
CA ALA A 119 5.81 -10.94 4.78
C ALA A 119 5.89 -11.83 3.52
N ASP A 120 5.50 -11.34 2.35
CA ASP A 120 5.70 -12.03 1.08
C ASP A 120 7.05 -11.62 0.45
N PRO A 121 8.04 -12.52 0.36
CA PRO A 121 9.34 -12.20 -0.26
C PRO A 121 9.26 -11.96 -1.78
N ARG A 122 8.09 -12.20 -2.38
CA ARG A 122 7.80 -12.05 -3.81
C ARG A 122 6.80 -10.93 -4.11
N GLU A 123 6.51 -10.07 -3.13
CA GLU A 123 5.72 -8.88 -3.37
C GLU A 123 6.54 -7.82 -4.11
N ALA A 124 5.90 -7.13 -5.06
CA ALA A 124 6.51 -6.05 -5.83
C ALA A 124 6.68 -4.78 -4.96
N HIS A 125 7.73 -4.76 -4.13
CA HIS A 125 8.14 -3.61 -3.33
C HIS A 125 9.67 -3.54 -3.20
N PHE A 126 10.19 -2.49 -2.59
CA PHE A 126 11.62 -2.36 -2.29
C PHE A 126 12.01 -3.23 -1.09
N LEU A 127 12.89 -4.22 -1.30
CA LEU A 127 13.28 -5.19 -0.27
C LEU A 127 14.78 -5.49 -0.34
N VAL A 128 15.40 -5.68 0.82
CA VAL A 128 16.68 -6.35 0.98
C VAL A 128 16.54 -7.35 2.12
N SER A 129 16.95 -8.60 1.90
CA SER A 129 16.92 -9.65 2.92
C SER A 129 18.17 -10.51 2.86
N TYR A 130 18.65 -10.90 4.04
CA TYR A 130 19.67 -11.93 4.20
C TYR A 130 18.98 -13.28 4.39
N GLN A 131 19.41 -14.31 3.68
CA GLN A 131 18.82 -15.65 3.72
C GLN A 131 19.91 -16.72 3.79
N ARG A 132 19.63 -17.86 4.43
CA ARG A 132 20.46 -19.07 4.33
C ARG A 132 19.78 -20.05 3.40
N TYR A 133 20.29 -20.20 2.19
CA TYR A 133 19.79 -21.16 1.22
C TYR A 133 20.35 -22.56 1.51
N ARG A 134 19.48 -23.57 1.42
CA ARG A 134 19.83 -24.98 1.53
C ARG A 134 19.21 -25.73 0.36
N ALA A 135 20.02 -25.99 -0.65
CA ALA A 135 19.69 -26.86 -1.78
C ALA A 135 20.31 -28.25 -1.57
N PRO A 136 19.82 -29.31 -2.25
CA PRO A 136 20.40 -30.65 -2.14
C PRO A 136 21.90 -30.72 -2.47
N SER A 137 22.37 -29.86 -3.38
CA SER A 137 23.77 -29.82 -3.82
C SER A 137 24.64 -28.84 -3.04
N GLN A 138 24.06 -27.79 -2.43
CA GLN A 138 24.84 -26.72 -1.81
C GLN A 138 24.01 -25.97 -0.76
N SER A 139 24.66 -25.48 0.29
CA SER A 139 24.10 -24.48 1.19
C SER A 139 24.97 -23.23 1.16
N PHE A 140 24.34 -22.06 1.08
CA PHE A 140 25.05 -20.79 0.99
C PHE A 140 24.30 -19.64 1.67
N ASN A 141 25.05 -18.62 2.08
CA ASN A 141 24.48 -17.35 2.54
C ASN A 141 24.10 -16.52 1.33
N ALA A 142 22.90 -15.95 1.33
CA ALA A 142 22.34 -15.25 0.20
C ALA A 142 21.85 -13.86 0.57
N ALA A 143 22.00 -12.92 -0.37
CA ALA A 143 21.24 -11.68 -0.36
C ALA A 143 20.12 -11.79 -1.39
N SER A 144 18.88 -11.56 -0.98
CA SER A 144 17.74 -11.44 -1.87
C SER A 144 17.27 -10.00 -1.85
N VAL A 145 17.27 -9.38 -3.02
CA VAL A 145 16.86 -7.99 -3.21
C VAL A 145 15.68 -7.93 -4.17
N ALA A 146 14.79 -6.97 -3.94
CA ALA A 146 13.70 -6.68 -4.84
C ALA A 146 13.62 -5.18 -5.10
N PHE A 147 13.41 -4.84 -6.37
CA PHE A 147 13.01 -3.51 -6.81
C PHE A 147 11.64 -3.68 -7.45
N GLY A 148 10.60 -3.21 -6.78
CA GLY A 148 9.25 -3.30 -7.29
C GLY A 148 8.40 -2.11 -6.90
N GLU A 149 7.40 -1.84 -7.72
CA GLU A 149 6.46 -0.75 -7.50
C GLU A 149 5.05 -1.16 -7.96
N HIS A 150 4.06 -0.58 -7.30
CA HIS A 150 2.66 -0.65 -7.70
C HIS A 150 2.18 0.75 -8.08
N TYR A 151 1.84 0.93 -9.35
CA TYR A 151 1.37 2.20 -9.87
C TYR A 151 -0.11 2.10 -10.26
N PRO A 152 -1.04 2.57 -9.40
CA PRO A 152 -2.44 2.64 -9.75
C PRO A 152 -2.66 3.83 -10.70
N PHE A 153 -3.35 3.60 -11.81
CA PHE A 153 -3.61 4.67 -12.79
C PHE A 153 -5.06 5.15 -12.80
N ALA A 154 -6.00 4.37 -12.25
CA ALA A 154 -7.38 4.78 -12.08
C ALA A 154 -8.01 4.14 -10.83
N SER A 155 -8.82 4.94 -10.12
CA SER A 155 -9.68 4.49 -9.04
C SER A 155 -11.11 4.99 -9.21
N GLY A 156 -12.08 4.26 -8.68
CA GLY A 156 -13.48 4.68 -8.66
C GLY A 156 -14.35 3.64 -7.97
N THR A 157 -15.65 3.92 -7.86
CA THR A 157 -16.60 2.99 -7.23
C THR A 157 -17.19 2.07 -8.29
N PHE A 158 -16.58 0.90 -8.49
CA PHE A 158 -17.07 -0.11 -9.43
C PHE A 158 -17.92 -1.16 -8.72
N GLY A 159 -19.24 -1.08 -8.85
CA GLY A 159 -20.18 -2.04 -8.29
C GLY A 159 -20.34 -1.95 -6.77
N ARG A 160 -20.74 -3.05 -6.12
CA ARG A 160 -21.12 -3.07 -4.69
C ARG A 160 -19.94 -3.24 -3.72
N PHE A 161 -18.74 -3.52 -4.22
CA PHE A 161 -17.56 -3.87 -3.43
C PHE A 161 -16.80 -2.66 -2.85
N GLY A 162 -17.32 -1.44 -3.02
CA GLY A 162 -16.70 -0.22 -2.54
C GLY A 162 -15.73 0.40 -3.56
N THR A 163 -14.79 1.19 -3.07
CA THR A 163 -13.76 1.79 -3.90
C THR A 163 -12.91 0.69 -4.54
N SER A 164 -12.61 0.86 -5.82
CA SER A 164 -11.89 -0.08 -6.66
C SER A 164 -10.80 0.64 -7.44
N GLN A 165 -9.75 -0.09 -7.82
CA GLN A 165 -8.55 0.42 -8.47
C GLN A 165 -8.05 -0.53 -9.53
N VAL A 166 -7.46 0.03 -10.58
CA VAL A 166 -6.67 -0.69 -11.57
C VAL A 166 -5.31 -0.04 -11.71
N GLY A 167 -4.28 -0.86 -11.86
CA GLY A 167 -2.90 -0.41 -11.91
C GLY A 167 -2.01 -1.29 -12.77
N ILE A 168 -0.72 -0.98 -12.71
CA ILE A 168 0.36 -1.82 -13.20
C ILE A 168 1.33 -2.08 -12.04
N GLN A 169 1.91 -3.27 -12.02
CA GLN A 169 2.99 -3.63 -11.13
C GLN A 169 4.18 -4.08 -11.96
N GLY A 170 5.37 -3.70 -11.53
CA GLY A 170 6.63 -4.16 -12.10
C GLY A 170 7.58 -4.48 -10.97
N ALA A 171 8.35 -5.57 -11.10
CA ALA A 171 9.40 -5.90 -10.16
C ALA A 171 10.54 -6.69 -10.80
N VAL A 172 11.73 -6.56 -10.21
CA VAL A 172 12.86 -7.46 -10.42
C VAL A 172 13.28 -8.02 -9.07
N PHE A 173 13.35 -9.34 -8.97
CA PHE A 173 13.83 -10.05 -7.78
C PHE A 173 15.17 -10.70 -8.10
N ALA A 174 16.23 -10.31 -7.41
CA ALA A 174 17.57 -10.85 -7.63
C ALA A 174 18.10 -11.57 -6.39
N LEU A 175 18.66 -12.76 -6.61
CA LEU A 175 19.26 -13.58 -5.58
C LEU A 175 20.77 -13.66 -5.81
N PHE A 176 21.55 -13.33 -4.79
CA PHE A 176 23.01 -13.36 -4.82
C PHE A 176 23.55 -14.40 -3.85
N ASN A 177 24.59 -15.13 -4.27
CA ASN A 177 25.34 -16.05 -3.42
C ASN A 177 26.52 -15.32 -2.76
N LEU A 178 26.38 -14.95 -1.49
CA LEU A 178 27.40 -14.20 -0.74
C LEU A 178 28.64 -15.02 -0.39
N ASP A 179 28.56 -16.35 -0.48
CA ASP A 179 29.72 -17.23 -0.23
C ASP A 179 30.61 -17.38 -1.48
N ALA A 180 30.16 -16.89 -2.64
CA ALA A 180 30.94 -16.91 -3.89
C ALA A 180 31.96 -15.75 -3.97
N PRO A 181 33.07 -15.90 -4.71
CA PRO A 181 34.15 -14.91 -4.75
C PRO A 181 33.72 -13.48 -5.12
N SER A 182 32.71 -13.34 -5.98
CA SER A 182 32.16 -12.05 -6.44
C SER A 182 30.79 -11.71 -5.85
N SER A 183 30.30 -12.48 -4.87
CA SER A 183 28.88 -12.44 -4.48
C SER A 183 27.93 -12.68 -5.67
N ASP A 184 28.17 -13.75 -6.40
CA ASP A 184 27.61 -14.05 -7.72
C ASP A 184 26.07 -13.92 -7.78
N LEU A 185 25.57 -13.32 -8.87
CA LEU A 185 24.14 -13.33 -9.16
C LEU A 185 23.71 -14.75 -9.54
N VAL A 186 22.80 -15.33 -8.77
CA VAL A 186 22.22 -16.66 -9.04
C VAL A 186 21.16 -16.53 -10.12
N ASN A 187 20.16 -15.68 -9.90
CA ASN A 187 19.10 -15.40 -10.85
C ASN A 187 18.48 -14.03 -10.64
N ALA A 188 17.90 -13.49 -11.70
CA ALA A 188 17.00 -12.34 -11.69
C ALA A 188 15.65 -12.73 -12.29
N ASP A 189 14.58 -12.54 -11.53
CA ASP A 189 13.21 -12.76 -11.97
C ASP A 189 12.56 -11.43 -12.31
N TYR A 190 12.18 -11.28 -13.57
CA TYR A 190 11.48 -10.12 -14.10
C TYR A 190 9.98 -10.38 -14.04
N TRP A 191 9.25 -9.46 -13.44
CA TRP A 191 7.84 -9.62 -13.14
C TRP A 191 7.07 -8.38 -13.58
N ILE A 192 5.96 -8.57 -14.29
CA ILE A 192 5.03 -7.51 -14.69
C ILE A 192 3.59 -7.99 -14.57
N GLY A 193 2.72 -7.15 -14.02
CA GLY A 193 1.33 -7.54 -13.79
C GLY A 193 0.35 -6.37 -13.81
N VAL A 194 -0.91 -6.72 -13.99
CA VAL A 194 -2.05 -5.80 -14.00
C VAL A 194 -2.95 -6.14 -12.82
N PRO A 195 -2.81 -5.44 -11.68
CA PRO A 195 -3.68 -5.60 -10.54
C PRO A 195 -5.01 -4.85 -10.69
N ILE A 196 -6.08 -5.51 -10.27
CA ILE A 196 -7.37 -4.91 -9.94
C ILE A 196 -7.57 -5.09 -8.44
N SER A 197 -7.79 -4.01 -7.71
CA SER A 197 -7.94 -4.04 -6.25
C SER A 197 -9.26 -3.40 -5.84
N ALA A 198 -9.81 -3.82 -4.70
CA ALA A 198 -10.97 -3.17 -4.10
C ALA A 198 -10.86 -3.17 -2.59
N ARG A 199 -11.52 -2.20 -1.95
CA ARG A 199 -11.52 -2.03 -0.50
C ARG A 199 -12.90 -1.65 0.01
N ARG A 200 -13.30 -2.28 1.12
CA ARG A 200 -14.50 -1.93 1.88
C ARG A 200 -14.26 -2.19 3.35
N GLY A 201 -14.15 -1.11 4.12
CA GLY A 201 -13.91 -1.21 5.55
C GLY A 201 -12.61 -1.97 5.87
N PRO A 202 -12.65 -3.00 6.72
CA PRO A 202 -11.44 -3.76 7.08
C PRO A 202 -10.99 -4.72 5.97
N TRP A 203 -11.78 -4.95 4.92
CA TRP A 203 -11.45 -5.89 3.85
C TRP A 203 -10.78 -5.19 2.68
N SER A 204 -9.71 -5.77 2.17
CA SER A 204 -9.16 -5.42 0.85
C SER A 204 -8.87 -6.66 0.03
N MET A 205 -9.14 -6.56 -1.27
CA MET A 205 -8.92 -7.64 -2.23
C MET A 205 -8.06 -7.15 -3.38
N ARG A 206 -7.32 -8.08 -3.99
CA ARG A 206 -6.55 -7.84 -5.20
C ARG A 206 -6.61 -9.07 -6.08
N ALA A 207 -6.87 -8.90 -7.36
CA ALA A 207 -6.69 -9.92 -8.38
C ALA A 207 -5.68 -9.42 -9.41
N ARG A 208 -4.84 -10.31 -9.94
CA ARG A 208 -3.82 -9.93 -10.92
C ARG A 208 -3.75 -10.94 -12.04
N PHE A 209 -3.49 -10.44 -13.23
CA PHE A 209 -2.85 -11.20 -14.29
C PHE A 209 -1.40 -10.73 -14.39
N PHE A 210 -0.46 -11.65 -14.48
CA PHE A 210 0.96 -11.28 -14.54
C PHE A 210 1.78 -12.28 -15.35
N HIS A 211 2.93 -11.79 -15.82
CA HIS A 211 3.98 -12.56 -16.46
C HIS A 211 5.24 -12.50 -15.59
N GLN A 212 5.91 -13.64 -15.42
CA GLN A 212 7.23 -13.72 -14.83
C GLN A 212 8.16 -14.51 -15.73
N SER A 213 9.37 -14.00 -15.93
CA SER A 213 10.48 -14.73 -16.56
C SER A 213 11.72 -14.67 -15.67
N SER A 214 12.50 -15.75 -15.68
CA SER A 214 13.70 -15.89 -14.85
C SER A 214 14.95 -16.04 -15.72
N HIS A 215 16.00 -15.33 -15.34
CA HIS A 215 17.29 -15.36 -16.01
C HIS A 215 18.36 -15.73 -15.00
N LEU A 216 19.12 -16.80 -15.28
CA LEU A 216 20.31 -17.14 -14.51
C LEU A 216 21.37 -16.06 -14.70
N GLY A 217 22.08 -15.72 -13.62
CA GLY A 217 23.24 -14.83 -13.69
C GLY A 217 24.38 -15.47 -14.47
N ASP A 218 25.19 -14.64 -15.11
CA ASP A 218 26.33 -15.09 -15.89
C ASP A 218 27.45 -15.62 -14.99
N GLU A 219 27.68 -15.02 -13.82
CA GLU A 219 28.65 -15.54 -12.85
C GLU A 219 28.25 -16.94 -12.36
N PHE A 220 26.96 -17.17 -12.12
CA PHE A 220 26.45 -18.50 -11.77
C PHE A 220 26.71 -19.53 -12.88
N LEU A 221 26.52 -19.16 -14.15
CA LEU A 221 26.78 -20.06 -15.28
C LEU A 221 28.28 -20.36 -15.44
N LEU A 222 29.14 -19.35 -15.27
CA LEU A 222 30.60 -19.51 -15.36
C LEU A 222 31.15 -20.36 -14.21
N GLY A 223 30.59 -20.20 -13.00
CA GLY A 223 30.97 -20.98 -11.82
C GLY A 223 30.46 -22.43 -11.82
N ASN A 224 29.51 -22.76 -12.69
CA ASN A 224 28.88 -24.09 -12.74
C ASN A 224 28.86 -24.67 -14.16
N PRO A 225 30.03 -25.01 -14.73
CA PRO A 225 30.13 -25.59 -16.06
C PRO A 225 29.38 -26.93 -16.12
N GLY A 226 28.43 -27.05 -17.04
CA GLY A 226 27.59 -28.23 -17.20
C GLY A 226 26.14 -28.08 -16.72
N ILE A 227 25.79 -26.96 -16.09
CA ILE A 227 24.38 -26.60 -15.88
C ILE A 227 23.77 -26.18 -17.22
N ASN A 228 22.71 -26.87 -17.62
CA ASN A 228 21.87 -26.45 -18.74
C ASN A 228 20.85 -25.42 -18.23
N ARG A 229 20.81 -24.25 -18.87
CA ARG A 229 19.81 -23.23 -18.55
C ARG A 229 18.41 -23.77 -18.83
N VAL A 230 17.53 -23.65 -17.84
CA VAL A 230 16.09 -23.84 -18.00
C VAL A 230 15.46 -22.48 -18.24
N ASN A 231 14.59 -22.39 -19.24
CA ASN A 231 13.81 -21.18 -19.49
C ASN A 231 12.57 -21.19 -18.58
N LEU A 232 12.70 -20.65 -17.37
CA LEU A 232 11.57 -20.53 -16.45
C LEU A 232 10.77 -19.27 -16.78
N SER A 233 9.60 -19.44 -17.36
CA SER A 233 8.68 -18.37 -17.75
C SER A 233 7.24 -18.80 -17.53
N TYR A 234 6.38 -17.93 -17.00
CA TYR A 234 4.97 -18.26 -16.85
C TYR A 234 4.07 -17.03 -16.79
N GLU A 235 2.84 -17.22 -17.25
CA GLU A 235 1.72 -16.32 -17.07
C GLU A 235 0.75 -16.93 -16.07
N ALA A 236 0.34 -16.13 -15.09
CA ALA A 236 -0.54 -16.58 -14.04
C ALA A 236 -1.62 -15.55 -13.71
N VAL A 237 -2.68 -16.06 -13.10
CA VAL A 237 -3.66 -15.26 -12.38
C VAL A 237 -3.58 -15.57 -10.90
N ASP A 238 -3.71 -14.55 -10.06
CA ASP A 238 -3.86 -14.71 -8.63
C ASP A 238 -4.95 -13.81 -8.06
N ALA A 239 -5.41 -14.19 -6.87
CA ALA A 239 -6.31 -13.40 -6.06
C ALA A 239 -5.89 -13.48 -4.60
N HIS A 240 -5.89 -12.33 -3.93
CA HIS A 240 -5.60 -12.16 -2.52
C HIS A 240 -6.75 -11.44 -1.83
N LEU A 241 -7.05 -11.88 -0.61
CA LEU A 241 -7.97 -11.24 0.31
C LEU A 241 -7.21 -10.95 1.60
N SER A 242 -7.36 -9.75 2.13
CA SER A 242 -6.83 -9.38 3.43
C SER A 242 -7.88 -8.71 4.31
N HIS A 243 -7.68 -8.87 5.62
CA HIS A 243 -8.52 -8.30 6.66
C HIS A 243 -7.66 -7.57 7.68
N ASP A 244 -7.93 -6.28 7.88
CA ASP A 244 -7.30 -5.45 8.90
C ASP A 244 -8.02 -5.63 10.24
N TRP A 245 -7.36 -6.31 11.18
CA TRP A 245 -7.77 -6.45 12.57
C TRP A 245 -6.89 -5.58 13.45
N ASP A 246 -7.32 -4.33 13.67
CA ASP A 246 -6.55 -3.32 14.39
C ASP A 246 -5.13 -3.16 13.82
N ARG A 247 -4.09 -3.58 14.55
CA ARG A 247 -2.67 -3.53 14.13
C ARG A 247 -2.17 -4.80 13.47
N VAL A 248 -3.05 -5.79 13.26
CA VAL A 248 -2.70 -7.04 12.60
C VAL A 248 -3.45 -7.12 11.28
N ARG A 249 -2.74 -7.43 10.20
CA ARG A 249 -3.35 -7.79 8.93
C ARG A 249 -3.18 -9.27 8.70
N VAL A 250 -4.29 -9.97 8.47
CA VAL A 250 -4.28 -11.37 8.04
C VAL A 250 -4.66 -11.44 6.57
N TYR A 251 -4.04 -12.34 5.82
CA TYR A 251 -4.30 -12.46 4.40
C TYR A 251 -4.17 -13.89 3.89
N GLY A 252 -4.86 -14.16 2.80
CA GLY A 252 -4.81 -15.41 2.06
C GLY A 252 -4.93 -15.16 0.57
N GLY A 253 -4.37 -16.05 -0.22
CA GLY A 253 -4.42 -15.97 -1.67
C GLY A 253 -4.33 -17.32 -2.34
N LEU A 254 -4.79 -17.34 -3.58
CA LEU A 254 -4.74 -18.49 -4.48
C LEU A 254 -4.28 -18.00 -5.84
N GLY A 255 -3.56 -18.86 -6.56
CA GLY A 255 -3.15 -18.55 -7.91
C GLY A 255 -3.04 -19.77 -8.79
N TYR A 256 -3.06 -19.51 -10.09
CA TYR A 256 -3.09 -20.50 -11.14
C TYR A 256 -2.22 -20.07 -12.33
N LEU A 257 -1.29 -20.94 -12.75
CA LEU A 257 -0.48 -20.76 -13.95
C LEU A 257 -1.31 -21.14 -15.18
N ILE A 258 -1.58 -20.14 -16.01
CA ILE A 258 -2.29 -20.29 -17.29
C ILE A 258 -1.35 -20.96 -18.29
N HIS A 259 -0.14 -20.43 -18.41
CA HIS A 259 0.92 -20.95 -19.26
C HIS A 259 2.23 -21.00 -18.49
N SER A 260 3.08 -21.97 -18.82
CA SER A 260 4.39 -22.12 -18.19
C SER A 260 5.37 -22.85 -19.09
N GLU A 261 6.61 -22.42 -19.00
CA GLU A 261 7.80 -23.11 -19.46
C GLU A 261 8.72 -23.29 -18.24
N PRO A 262 9.14 -24.52 -17.90
CA PRO A 262 8.70 -25.79 -18.48
C PRO A 262 7.21 -26.09 -18.17
N SER A 263 6.62 -27.03 -18.92
CA SER A 263 5.17 -27.32 -18.87
C SER A 263 4.75 -28.21 -17.70
N ASP A 264 5.70 -28.78 -16.96
CA ASP A 264 5.52 -29.71 -15.85
C ASP A 264 5.43 -29.03 -14.47
N LEU A 265 5.43 -27.69 -14.44
CA LEU A 265 5.22 -26.94 -13.20
C LEU A 265 3.83 -27.22 -12.60
N LYS A 266 3.78 -27.34 -11.27
CA LYS A 266 2.52 -27.37 -10.54
C LYS A 266 1.81 -26.04 -10.74
N ARG A 267 0.59 -26.09 -11.29
CA ARG A 267 -0.11 -24.90 -11.74
C ARG A 267 -0.79 -24.11 -10.65
N SER A 268 -1.27 -24.77 -9.61
CA SER A 268 -1.98 -24.13 -8.52
C SER A 268 -1.08 -23.90 -7.33
N TYR A 269 -1.23 -22.74 -6.70
CA TYR A 269 -0.58 -22.43 -5.43
C TYR A 269 -1.54 -21.70 -4.51
N VAL A 270 -1.25 -21.80 -3.22
CA VAL A 270 -1.97 -21.11 -2.15
C VAL A 270 -0.97 -20.39 -1.27
N GLN A 271 -1.40 -19.26 -0.72
CA GLN A 271 -0.61 -18.43 0.17
C GLN A 271 -1.48 -18.01 1.34
N ALA A 272 -0.88 -17.92 2.53
CA ALA A 272 -1.51 -17.32 3.70
C ALA A 272 -0.43 -16.66 4.55
N GLY A 273 -0.81 -15.62 5.29
CA GLY A 273 0.12 -14.91 6.15
C GLY A 273 -0.58 -13.94 7.09
N ALA A 274 0.21 -13.43 8.03
CA ALA A 274 -0.19 -12.39 8.95
C ALA A 274 1.00 -11.47 9.24
N GLU A 275 0.73 -10.19 9.47
CA GLU A 275 1.75 -9.17 9.70
C GLU A 275 1.23 -8.07 10.62
N VAL A 276 2.17 -7.32 11.23
CA VAL A 276 1.87 -6.16 12.08
C VAL A 276 1.97 -4.89 11.23
N VAL A 277 0.94 -4.04 11.31
CA VAL A 277 0.73 -2.84 10.46
C VAL A 277 0.50 -1.55 11.26
#